data_AF-A0A7C1GLD0-F1
#
_entry.id   AF-A0A7C1GLD0-F1
#
_cell.length_a   1.000
_cell.length_b   1.000
_cell.length_c   1.000
_cell.angle_alpha   90.00
_cell.angle_beta   90.00
_cell.angle_gamma   90.00
#
_symmetry.space_group_name_H-M   'P 1'
#
loop_
_entity.id
_entity.type
_entity.pdbx_description
1 polymer ?
#
loop_
_entity_poly.entity_id
_entity_poly.type
_entity_poly.pdbx_seq_one_letter_code
_entity_poly.pdbx_strand_id
1 'polypeptide(L)'
;MTEIEINFEEAPEPTHESPEDGDRTRGWQWLPGVVAGVTLVFAGMLMTFVSAIMDAHSVFDKPWNTAFILFEVPDSLPPVDSRPVWARRVSRTGPLKEDAALKLLEVIVNWERFEQPVRLSEPELLIGLDLPESEQSKLLASGRLPTPGASEVLAGSLAREESFGVDGIQFSVVGRLHDTVSGFLFAYMLPHASDFKGLFAADANAVQGLLVINGGVLLDAGLLPEKIRRPGSSENIVVVDDVASLPAASGVAAGEPEEGEPKEAPLTLPAYTGGLLVTHPGVAVTAIMGLMIAALGGAIAHYYLFRLLLARRYRPLYAILSEINKRSGLFICLHIVMYSVFFYSMYAAIRNPLITYRITQYIEAVFSHGGLGYIGEAYASGDVVRAAWMTFYNNYIEQTLGLTFLISLFPVPFGFIKNLLSFALVGGALAPLWVGASQAYVLHVITMVLELQSYIIACFAIIAWPLHLFQGIRLGRGFASVKSGLLMLFSAAILTGAMLGVAAFYEAFTLIHLMTP
;
A
#
# COMPACT_ATOMS: atom_id res chain seq x y z
N MET A 1 -1.33 97.88 -22.15
CA MET A 1 -0.32 97.37 -21.21
C MET A 1 -1.05 96.70 -20.08
N THR A 2 -1.14 95.38 -20.18
CA THR A 2 -1.60 94.46 -19.14
C THR A 2 -0.91 93.14 -19.47
N GLU A 3 0.00 92.72 -18.61
CA GLU A 3 0.78 91.49 -18.74
C GLU A 3 -0.11 90.26 -18.54
N ILE A 4 0.12 89.21 -19.32
CA ILE A 4 -0.29 87.85 -18.97
C ILE A 4 0.98 87.00 -19.10
N GLU A 5 1.56 86.68 -17.95
CA GLU A 5 2.61 85.67 -17.79
C GLU A 5 2.04 84.30 -18.19
N ILE A 6 2.71 83.63 -19.12
CA ILE A 6 2.48 82.21 -19.40
C ILE A 6 3.59 81.45 -18.66
N ASN A 7 3.20 80.81 -17.55
CA ASN A 7 4.08 79.93 -16.78
C ASN A 7 4.35 78.66 -17.60
N PHE A 8 5.62 78.40 -17.91
CA PHE A 8 6.04 77.11 -18.44
C PHE A 8 6.20 76.13 -17.27
N GLU A 9 5.26 75.22 -17.12
CA GLU A 9 5.39 74.07 -16.22
C GLU A 9 6.25 73.03 -16.94
N GLU A 10 7.52 72.90 -16.52
CA GLU A 10 8.42 71.83 -16.97
C GLU A 10 7.77 70.47 -16.70
N ALA A 11 7.59 69.67 -17.74
CA ALA A 11 7.17 68.28 -17.61
C ALA A 11 8.24 67.52 -16.79
N PRO A 12 7.85 66.71 -15.79
CA PRO A 12 8.83 65.96 -15.01
C PRO A 12 9.58 64.98 -15.93
N GLU A 13 10.91 65.01 -15.86
CA GLU A 13 11.78 64.04 -16.54
C GLU A 13 11.35 62.61 -16.19
N PRO A 14 11.31 61.69 -17.17
CA PRO A 14 11.04 60.29 -16.89
C PRO A 14 12.19 59.74 -16.05
N THR A 15 11.91 59.45 -14.78
CA THR A 15 12.84 58.73 -13.91
C THR A 15 13.14 57.38 -14.57
N HIS A 16 14.38 57.23 -15.03
CA HIS A 16 14.96 55.95 -15.39
C HIS A 16 15.10 55.10 -14.10
N GLU A 17 13.99 54.55 -13.63
CA GLU A 17 14.06 53.37 -12.75
C GLU A 17 14.57 52.22 -13.61
N SER A 18 15.83 51.84 -13.37
CA SER A 18 16.42 50.66 -13.98
C SER A 18 15.54 49.44 -13.66
N PRO A 19 15.26 48.55 -14.63
CA PRO A 19 14.44 47.35 -14.39
C PRO A 19 15.02 46.35 -13.38
N GLU A 20 16.22 46.59 -12.84
CA GLU A 20 16.98 45.61 -12.06
C GLU A 20 16.61 45.55 -10.57
N ASP A 21 16.09 46.64 -9.97
CA ASP A 21 15.81 46.66 -8.52
C ASP A 21 14.41 46.11 -8.14
N GLY A 22 13.47 46.08 -9.08
CA GLY A 22 12.13 45.50 -8.88
C GLY A 22 12.09 43.97 -8.86
N ASP A 23 13.13 43.30 -9.36
CA ASP A 23 13.16 41.83 -9.52
C ASP A 23 13.79 41.11 -8.31
N ARG A 24 14.67 41.79 -7.56
CA ARG A 24 15.36 41.21 -6.39
C ARG A 24 14.45 41.03 -5.17
N THR A 25 13.45 41.88 -4.97
CA THR A 25 12.53 41.82 -3.82
C THR A 25 11.39 40.79 -4.00
N ARG A 26 11.06 40.41 -5.24
CA ARG A 26 10.14 39.28 -5.55
C ARG A 26 10.79 37.91 -5.33
N GLY A 27 12.12 37.86 -5.30
CA GLY A 27 12.91 36.64 -5.19
C GLY A 27 12.79 35.88 -3.87
N TRP A 28 12.07 36.38 -2.86
CA TRP A 28 11.94 35.72 -1.55
C TRP A 28 10.51 35.28 -1.20
N GLN A 29 9.50 35.63 -2.00
CA GLN A 29 8.09 35.36 -1.67
C GLN A 29 7.73 33.86 -1.69
N TRP A 30 8.55 33.01 -2.32
CA TRP A 30 8.34 31.55 -2.38
C TRP A 30 9.01 30.81 -1.22
N LEU A 31 10.08 31.37 -0.64
CA LEU A 31 10.89 30.69 0.38
C LEU A 31 10.08 30.36 1.65
N PRO A 32 9.26 31.27 2.21
CA PRO A 32 8.40 30.93 3.34
C PRO A 32 7.46 29.76 3.06
N GLY A 33 6.93 29.68 1.83
CA GLY A 33 6.03 28.60 1.42
C GLY A 33 6.73 27.25 1.32
N VAL A 34 7.93 27.20 0.71
CA VAL A 34 8.75 25.98 0.67
C VAL A 34 9.15 25.54 2.07
N VAL A 35 9.64 26.46 2.90
CA VAL A 35 10.05 26.16 4.29
C VAL A 35 8.87 25.66 5.11
N ALA A 36 7.69 26.31 5.01
CA ALA A 36 6.48 25.85 5.69
C ALA A 36 6.06 24.45 5.24
N GLY A 37 6.06 24.18 3.93
CA GLY A 37 5.74 22.85 3.40
C GLY A 37 6.71 21.76 3.87
N VAL A 38 8.01 22.02 3.80
CA VAL A 38 9.05 21.09 4.30
C VAL A 38 8.91 20.87 5.81
N THR A 39 8.59 21.91 6.58
CA THR A 39 8.37 21.80 8.03
C THR A 39 7.18 20.88 8.34
N LEU A 40 6.10 20.97 7.56
CA LEU A 40 4.96 20.06 7.67
C LEU A 40 5.35 18.62 7.30
N VAL A 41 6.19 18.40 6.29
CA VAL A 41 6.74 17.06 5.99
C VAL A 41 7.44 16.48 7.21
N PHE A 42 8.34 17.23 7.84
CA PHE A 42 9.04 16.79 9.05
C PHE A 42 8.10 16.59 10.25
N ALA A 43 7.07 17.43 10.41
CA ALA A 43 6.06 17.25 11.45
C ALA A 43 5.26 15.95 11.25
N GLY A 44 4.90 15.64 10.00
CA GLY A 44 4.25 14.38 9.63
C GLY A 44 5.16 13.16 9.85
N MET A 45 6.45 13.26 9.52
CA MET A 45 7.46 12.25 9.83
C MET A 45 7.55 12.00 11.34
N LEU A 46 7.64 13.06 12.14
CA LEU A 46 7.70 12.97 13.60
C LEU A 46 6.45 12.30 14.17
N MET A 47 5.26 12.65 13.68
CA MET A 47 4.01 12.02 14.10
C MET A 47 3.97 10.53 13.73
N THR A 48 4.46 10.17 12.55
CA THR A 48 4.60 8.77 12.11
C THR A 48 5.60 8.01 12.98
N PHE A 49 6.70 8.64 13.36
CA PHE A 49 7.68 8.08 14.30
C PHE A 49 7.10 7.86 15.70
N VAL A 50 6.33 8.82 16.22
CA VAL A 50 5.59 8.64 17.48
C VAL A 50 4.61 7.47 17.37
N SER A 51 3.91 7.35 16.24
CA SER A 51 3.04 6.19 15.96
C SER A 51 3.82 4.87 16.03
N ALA A 52 5.01 4.82 15.43
CA ALA A 52 5.87 3.63 15.48
C ALA A 52 6.29 3.25 16.90
N ILE A 53 6.60 4.23 17.76
CA ILE A 53 6.90 3.98 19.19
C ILE A 53 5.67 3.44 19.91
N MET A 54 4.50 4.04 19.68
CA MET A 54 3.23 3.58 20.27
C MET A 54 2.90 2.14 19.84
N ASP A 55 3.13 1.82 18.58
CA ASP A 55 2.93 0.49 18.00
C ASP A 55 3.82 -0.55 18.69
N ALA A 56 5.13 -0.28 18.78
CA ALA A 56 6.10 -1.15 19.44
C ALA A 56 5.76 -1.39 20.92
N HIS A 57 5.40 -0.33 21.67
CA HIS A 57 4.99 -0.47 23.07
C HIS A 57 3.68 -1.24 23.23
N SER A 58 2.76 -1.19 22.26
CA SER A 58 1.48 -1.88 22.36
C SER A 58 1.62 -3.41 22.35
N VAL A 59 2.71 -3.92 21.77
CA VAL A 59 2.96 -5.36 21.61
C VAL A 59 4.08 -5.91 22.50
N PHE A 60 4.96 -5.07 23.05
CA PHE A 60 6.21 -5.49 23.69
C PHE A 60 6.04 -6.59 24.76
N ASP A 61 5.09 -6.41 25.70
CA ASP A 61 4.85 -7.36 26.80
C ASP A 61 3.69 -8.34 26.52
N LYS A 62 3.25 -8.46 25.25
CA LYS A 62 2.10 -9.29 24.91
C LYS A 62 2.51 -10.74 24.69
N PRO A 63 1.75 -11.71 25.23
CA PRO A 63 2.06 -13.12 25.06
C PRO A 63 1.94 -13.52 23.58
N TRP A 64 2.90 -14.29 23.10
CA TRP A 64 2.90 -14.88 21.75
C TRP A 64 2.88 -13.85 20.60
N ASN A 65 3.35 -12.63 20.86
CA ASN A 65 3.52 -11.57 19.86
C ASN A 65 4.48 -11.95 18.72
N THR A 66 5.41 -12.88 19.00
CA THR A 66 6.42 -13.36 18.05
C THR A 66 6.24 -14.83 17.70
N ALA A 67 5.08 -15.42 17.99
CA ALA A 67 4.84 -16.83 17.75
C ALA A 67 4.67 -17.14 16.25
N PHE A 68 5.16 -18.31 15.83
CA PHE A 68 4.97 -18.84 14.48
C PHE A 68 4.52 -20.30 14.55
N ILE A 69 3.72 -20.72 13.58
CA ILE A 69 3.40 -22.12 13.35
C ILE A 69 4.07 -22.54 12.06
N LEU A 70 4.94 -23.54 12.14
CA LEU A 70 5.63 -24.14 11.01
C LEU A 70 4.86 -25.40 10.59
N PHE A 71 4.37 -25.44 9.36
CA PHE A 71 3.78 -26.64 8.76
C PHE A 71 4.83 -27.44 7.97
N GLU A 72 5.85 -26.76 7.45
CA GLU A 72 7.07 -27.36 6.94
C GLU A 72 8.18 -27.15 7.98
N VAL A 73 8.47 -28.19 8.76
CA VAL A 73 9.46 -28.11 9.84
C VAL A 73 10.87 -28.33 9.27
N PRO A 74 11.80 -27.38 9.43
CA PRO A 74 13.19 -27.55 9.00
C PRO A 74 13.89 -28.72 9.71
N ASP A 75 14.81 -29.38 9.01
CA ASP A 75 15.56 -30.54 9.54
C ASP A 75 16.34 -30.22 10.84
N SER A 76 16.76 -28.97 11.01
CA SER A 76 17.43 -28.49 12.22
C SER A 76 16.77 -27.22 12.73
N LEU A 77 16.15 -27.31 13.91
CA LEU A 77 15.65 -26.16 14.64
C LEU A 77 16.63 -25.77 15.76
N PRO A 78 16.84 -24.47 16.01
CA PRO A 78 17.52 -24.02 17.22
C PRO A 78 16.74 -24.48 18.46
N PRO A 79 17.37 -24.55 19.64
CA PRO A 79 16.67 -24.90 20.88
C PRO A 79 15.62 -23.83 21.21
N VAL A 80 14.34 -24.14 20.93
CA VAL A 80 13.20 -23.25 21.09
C VAL A 80 12.07 -23.94 21.86
N ASP A 81 11.35 -23.16 22.65
CA ASP A 81 10.10 -23.62 23.26
C ASP A 81 9.06 -23.81 22.14
N SER A 82 8.71 -25.08 21.91
CA SER A 82 7.88 -25.49 20.80
C SER A 82 6.85 -26.53 21.20
N ARG A 83 5.72 -26.52 20.50
CA ARG A 83 4.56 -27.39 20.79
C ARG A 83 4.02 -27.99 19.51
N PRO A 84 3.64 -29.28 19.50
CA PRO A 84 2.97 -29.88 18.36
C PRO A 84 1.61 -29.22 18.16
N VAL A 85 1.26 -28.99 16.91
CA VAL A 85 -0.07 -28.52 16.51
C VAL A 85 -0.60 -29.34 15.34
N TRP A 86 -1.92 -29.33 15.16
CA TRP A 86 -2.57 -30.00 14.05
C TRP A 86 -3.60 -29.07 13.41
N ALA A 87 -3.53 -28.93 12.09
CA ALA A 87 -4.43 -28.09 11.31
C ALA A 87 -5.45 -28.91 10.52
N ARG A 88 -6.68 -28.42 10.49
CA ARG A 88 -7.80 -28.92 9.70
C ARG A 88 -8.51 -27.78 8.99
N ARG A 89 -9.05 -28.05 7.79
CA ARG A 89 -9.92 -27.12 7.09
C ARG A 89 -11.29 -27.13 7.75
N VAL A 90 -11.88 -25.96 7.99
CA VAL A 90 -13.27 -25.89 8.46
C VAL A 90 -14.24 -25.89 7.28
N SER A 91 -15.42 -26.45 7.48
CA SER A 91 -16.54 -26.39 6.54
C SER A 91 -17.65 -25.51 7.10
N ARG A 92 -18.40 -24.86 6.21
CA ARG A 92 -19.54 -23.99 6.56
C ARG A 92 -20.76 -24.43 5.77
N THR A 93 -21.93 -24.35 6.39
CA THR A 93 -23.22 -24.73 5.80
C THR A 93 -23.75 -23.69 4.79
N GLY A 94 -23.16 -22.49 4.75
CA GLY A 94 -23.50 -21.45 3.78
C GLY A 94 -22.49 -20.29 3.80
N PRO A 95 -22.53 -19.41 2.79
CA PRO A 95 -21.68 -18.22 2.72
C PRO A 95 -22.11 -17.18 3.77
N LEU A 96 -21.12 -16.53 4.38
CA LEU A 96 -21.31 -15.40 5.27
C LEU A 96 -21.43 -14.06 4.52
N LYS A 97 -21.83 -13.02 5.23
CA LYS A 97 -21.99 -11.67 4.65
C LYS A 97 -20.66 -11.15 4.09
N GLU A 98 -19.57 -11.41 4.80
CA GLU A 98 -18.20 -11.05 4.42
C GLU A 98 -17.75 -11.83 3.18
N ASP A 99 -18.28 -13.04 2.94
CA ASP A 99 -17.95 -13.85 1.76
C ASP A 99 -18.46 -13.21 0.48
N ALA A 100 -19.52 -12.40 0.51
CA ALA A 100 -20.02 -11.73 -0.69
C ALA A 100 -19.01 -10.69 -1.21
N ALA A 101 -18.41 -9.91 -0.30
CA ALA A 101 -17.37 -8.95 -0.65
C ALA A 101 -16.09 -9.65 -1.12
N LEU A 102 -15.68 -10.72 -0.43
CA LEU A 102 -14.51 -11.52 -0.81
C LEU A 102 -14.71 -12.24 -2.14
N LYS A 103 -15.90 -12.77 -2.42
CA LYS A 103 -16.22 -13.41 -3.71
C LYS A 103 -16.27 -12.40 -4.85
N LEU A 104 -16.82 -11.20 -4.62
CA LEU A 104 -16.79 -10.15 -5.65
C LEU A 104 -15.34 -9.76 -5.96
N LEU A 105 -14.51 -9.60 -4.93
CA LEU A 105 -13.09 -9.35 -5.10
C LEU A 105 -12.39 -10.51 -5.81
N GLU A 106 -12.69 -11.75 -5.44
CA GLU A 106 -12.18 -12.97 -6.08
C GLU A 106 -12.55 -13.03 -7.57
N VAL A 107 -13.76 -12.60 -7.95
CA VAL A 107 -14.17 -12.51 -9.37
C VAL A 107 -13.42 -11.42 -10.11
N ILE A 108 -13.24 -10.26 -9.50
CA ILE A 108 -12.46 -9.15 -10.10
C ILE A 108 -11.01 -9.57 -10.29
N VAL A 109 -10.45 -10.27 -9.31
CA VAL A 109 -9.08 -10.77 -9.28
C VAL A 109 -8.88 -11.93 -10.27
N ASN A 110 -9.71 -12.99 -10.23
CA ASN A 110 -9.58 -14.15 -11.13
C ASN A 110 -10.05 -13.85 -12.57
N TRP A 111 -10.56 -12.65 -12.85
CA TRP A 111 -10.71 -12.18 -14.23
C TRP A 111 -9.36 -12.04 -14.93
N GLU A 112 -8.31 -11.78 -14.17
CA GLU A 112 -6.92 -11.94 -14.60
C GLU A 112 -6.63 -13.46 -14.62
N ARG A 113 -6.37 -14.01 -15.81
CA ARG A 113 -6.13 -15.45 -15.99
C ARG A 113 -4.78 -15.84 -15.38
N PHE A 114 -4.76 -16.12 -14.09
CA PHE A 114 -3.63 -16.74 -13.41
C PHE A 114 -3.54 -18.23 -13.74
N GLU A 115 -2.33 -18.77 -13.72
CA GLU A 115 -2.08 -20.21 -13.87
C GLU A 115 -2.69 -21.04 -12.72
N GLN A 116 -2.98 -20.41 -11.57
CA GLN A 116 -3.71 -21.00 -10.44
C GLN A 116 -4.81 -20.07 -9.93
N PRO A 117 -6.04 -20.58 -9.67
CA PRO A 117 -7.14 -19.77 -9.17
C PRO A 117 -6.86 -19.29 -7.74
N VAL A 118 -6.95 -17.99 -7.50
CA VAL A 118 -6.80 -17.39 -6.17
C VAL A 118 -8.09 -17.61 -5.40
N ARG A 119 -8.01 -18.32 -4.27
CA ARG A 119 -9.18 -18.68 -3.46
C ARG A 119 -9.31 -17.76 -2.23
N LEU A 120 -9.76 -16.53 -2.44
CA LEU A 120 -9.92 -15.55 -1.34
C LEU A 120 -11.05 -15.91 -0.36
N SER A 121 -11.96 -16.79 -0.79
CA SER A 121 -13.07 -17.30 0.01
C SER A 121 -12.75 -18.59 0.78
N GLU A 122 -11.49 -19.08 0.80
CA GLU A 122 -11.17 -20.26 1.61
C GLU A 122 -11.50 -20.02 3.09
N PRO A 123 -12.10 -21.01 3.76
CA PRO A 123 -12.47 -20.88 5.16
C PRO A 123 -11.23 -20.89 6.08
N GLU A 124 -11.42 -20.52 7.35
CA GLU A 124 -10.37 -20.55 8.37
C GLU A 124 -9.81 -21.96 8.58
N LEU A 125 -8.67 -22.02 9.27
CA LEU A 125 -8.13 -23.28 9.77
C LEU A 125 -8.59 -23.52 11.20
N LEU A 126 -8.93 -24.76 11.54
CA LEU A 126 -8.97 -25.22 12.92
C LEU A 126 -7.58 -25.73 13.28
N ILE A 127 -6.95 -25.10 14.27
CA ILE A 127 -5.63 -25.47 14.78
C ILE A 127 -5.79 -26.01 16.20
N GLY A 128 -5.57 -27.31 16.34
CA GLY A 128 -5.55 -28.02 17.61
C GLY A 128 -4.18 -28.01 18.26
N LEU A 129 -4.15 -27.76 19.57
CA LEU A 129 -3.00 -27.93 20.43
C LEU A 129 -3.47 -28.17 21.87
N ASP A 130 -2.61 -28.69 22.75
CA ASP A 130 -2.93 -28.84 24.16
C ASP A 130 -2.30 -27.70 24.97
N LEU A 131 -3.15 -26.87 25.59
CA LEU A 131 -2.73 -25.73 26.41
C LEU A 131 -3.33 -25.77 27.82
N PRO A 132 -2.54 -25.50 28.88
CA PRO A 132 -3.08 -25.34 30.21
C PRO A 132 -3.93 -24.06 30.32
N GLU A 133 -4.97 -24.10 31.14
CA GLU A 133 -5.93 -22.98 31.34
C GLU A 133 -5.23 -21.65 31.74
N SER A 134 -4.16 -21.75 32.52
CA SER A 134 -3.34 -20.59 32.95
C SER A 134 -2.64 -19.87 31.78
N GLU A 135 -2.43 -20.54 30.66
CA GLU A 135 -1.90 -19.92 29.44
C GLU A 135 -3.03 -19.44 28.53
N GLN A 136 -4.08 -20.24 28.37
CA GLN A 136 -5.25 -19.84 27.56
C GLN A 136 -5.84 -18.51 28.05
N SER A 137 -5.96 -18.34 29.37
CA SER A 137 -6.46 -17.10 29.99
C SER A 137 -5.62 -15.87 29.67
N LYS A 138 -4.32 -16.01 29.40
CA LYS A 138 -3.45 -14.89 29.00
C LYS A 138 -3.64 -14.49 27.53
N LEU A 139 -4.13 -15.42 26.71
CA LEU A 139 -4.36 -15.21 25.27
C LEU A 139 -5.77 -14.68 24.97
N LEU A 140 -6.71 -14.85 25.90
CA LEU A 140 -8.12 -14.49 25.74
C LEU A 140 -8.35 -12.98 25.84
N ALA A 141 -8.84 -12.37 24.76
CA ALA A 141 -9.26 -10.98 24.72
C ALA A 141 -10.71 -10.76 25.17
N SER A 142 -11.61 -11.67 24.78
CA SER A 142 -13.04 -11.57 25.11
C SER A 142 -13.73 -12.93 25.08
N GLY A 143 -14.92 -13.00 25.69
CA GLY A 143 -15.70 -14.24 25.82
C GLY A 143 -15.25 -15.08 27.00
N ARG A 144 -15.22 -16.40 26.83
CA ARG A 144 -14.80 -17.35 27.86
C ARG A 144 -13.85 -18.41 27.30
N LEU A 145 -13.21 -19.15 28.19
CA LEU A 145 -12.40 -20.30 27.81
C LEU A 145 -13.28 -21.47 27.33
N PRO A 146 -12.79 -22.28 26.36
CA PRO A 146 -13.42 -23.53 25.97
C PRO A 146 -13.48 -24.51 27.14
N THR A 147 -14.58 -25.26 27.21
CA THR A 147 -14.72 -26.35 28.19
C THR A 147 -13.99 -27.59 27.65
N PRO A 148 -13.12 -28.25 28.43
CA PRO A 148 -12.51 -29.52 28.04
C PRO A 148 -13.56 -30.55 27.58
N GLY A 149 -13.29 -31.26 26.50
CA GLY A 149 -14.20 -32.22 25.86
C GLY A 149 -15.40 -31.63 25.10
N ALA A 150 -15.67 -30.32 25.20
CA ALA A 150 -16.72 -29.67 24.42
C ALA A 150 -16.19 -29.22 23.04
N SER A 151 -17.03 -29.22 22.00
CA SER A 151 -16.68 -28.72 20.66
C SER A 151 -16.66 -27.19 20.64
N GLU A 152 -15.76 -26.61 21.42
CA GLU A 152 -15.63 -25.17 21.67
C GLU A 152 -14.22 -24.68 21.29
N VAL A 153 -14.14 -23.53 20.64
CA VAL A 153 -12.88 -22.95 20.17
C VAL A 153 -12.76 -21.47 20.48
N LEU A 154 -11.53 -20.97 20.42
CA LEU A 154 -11.22 -19.55 20.45
C LEU A 154 -10.94 -19.05 19.03
N ALA A 155 -11.58 -17.95 18.62
CA ALA A 155 -11.30 -17.31 17.34
C ALA A 155 -10.04 -16.44 17.40
N GLY A 156 -9.20 -16.52 16.37
CA GLY A 156 -8.22 -15.49 16.06
C GLY A 156 -8.83 -14.09 15.90
N SER A 157 -8.02 -13.04 15.85
CA SER A 157 -8.54 -11.67 15.79
C SER A 157 -9.26 -11.33 14.48
N LEU A 158 -8.95 -12.01 13.37
CA LEU A 158 -9.66 -11.88 12.08
C LEU A 158 -10.55 -13.09 11.75
N ALA A 159 -10.54 -14.13 12.58
CA ALA A 159 -11.44 -15.27 12.42
C ALA A 159 -12.88 -14.87 12.77
N ARG A 160 -13.83 -15.46 12.03
CA ARG A 160 -15.26 -15.13 12.12
C ARG A 160 -15.91 -15.83 13.34
N GLU A 161 -17.00 -15.30 13.89
CA GLU A 161 -17.57 -15.78 15.16
C GLU A 161 -18.63 -16.88 15.00
N GLU A 162 -19.08 -17.11 13.77
CA GLU A 162 -20.10 -18.12 13.48
C GLU A 162 -19.56 -19.53 13.66
N SER A 163 -20.43 -20.42 14.13
CA SER A 163 -20.16 -21.85 14.22
C SER A 163 -19.81 -22.47 12.87
N PHE A 164 -18.99 -23.50 12.90
CA PHE A 164 -18.50 -24.21 11.71
C PHE A 164 -18.43 -25.72 11.96
N GLY A 165 -18.28 -26.51 10.89
CA GLY A 165 -18.20 -27.96 10.95
C GLY A 165 -16.81 -28.49 10.60
N VAL A 166 -16.39 -29.59 11.22
CA VAL A 166 -15.24 -30.42 10.79
C VAL A 166 -15.64 -31.88 10.94
N ASP A 167 -15.60 -32.66 9.85
CA ASP A 167 -16.01 -34.08 9.82
C ASP A 167 -17.36 -34.37 10.50
N GLY A 168 -18.35 -33.50 10.30
CA GLY A 168 -19.68 -33.64 10.90
C GLY A 168 -19.77 -33.21 12.37
N ILE A 169 -18.67 -32.79 13.01
CA ILE A 169 -18.67 -32.19 14.35
C ILE A 169 -18.88 -30.68 14.21
N GLN A 170 -19.90 -30.17 14.87
CA GLN A 170 -20.18 -28.74 14.91
C GLN A 170 -19.42 -28.08 16.07
N PHE A 171 -18.59 -27.10 15.75
CA PHE A 171 -17.83 -26.30 16.69
C PHE A 171 -18.49 -24.94 16.94
N SER A 172 -18.47 -24.52 18.20
CA SER A 172 -18.92 -23.20 18.64
C SER A 172 -17.74 -22.31 19.00
N VAL A 173 -17.75 -21.07 18.52
CA VAL A 173 -16.77 -20.06 18.92
C VAL A 173 -17.24 -19.44 20.24
N VAL A 174 -16.46 -19.59 21.30
CA VAL A 174 -16.85 -19.17 22.67
C VAL A 174 -16.04 -18.00 23.23
N GLY A 175 -14.97 -17.64 22.54
CA GLY A 175 -14.11 -16.52 22.89
C GLY A 175 -13.21 -16.12 21.74
N ARG A 176 -12.45 -15.04 21.96
CA ARG A 176 -11.55 -14.45 20.96
C ARG A 176 -10.17 -14.23 21.56
N LEU A 177 -9.14 -14.53 20.78
CA LEU A 177 -7.75 -14.29 21.09
C LEU A 177 -7.41 -12.80 20.94
N HIS A 178 -6.40 -12.32 21.67
CA HIS A 178 -5.84 -10.99 21.42
C HIS A 178 -5.36 -10.85 19.98
N ASP A 179 -5.45 -9.63 19.45
CA ASP A 179 -4.88 -9.18 18.19
C ASP A 179 -3.35 -9.31 18.10
N THR A 180 -2.73 -9.60 19.25
CA THR A 180 -1.30 -9.83 19.44
C THR A 180 -0.93 -11.31 19.53
N VAL A 181 -1.89 -12.25 19.45
CA VAL A 181 -1.58 -13.69 19.40
C VAL A 181 -1.23 -14.09 17.97
N SER A 182 0.07 -14.09 17.68
CA SER A 182 0.58 -14.42 16.35
C SER A 182 0.36 -15.90 16.01
N GLY A 183 0.31 -16.21 14.71
CA GLY A 183 0.06 -17.55 14.17
C GLY A 183 -1.43 -17.94 14.07
N PHE A 184 -2.30 -17.28 14.83
CA PHE A 184 -3.74 -17.56 14.86
C PHE A 184 -4.60 -16.46 14.24
N LEU A 185 -4.00 -15.48 13.54
CA LEU A 185 -4.69 -14.30 12.99
C LEU A 185 -6.02 -14.63 12.28
N PHE A 186 -5.99 -15.58 11.34
CA PHE A 186 -7.15 -16.08 10.60
C PHE A 186 -7.36 -17.59 10.81
N ALA A 187 -7.37 -18.02 12.08
CA ALA A 187 -7.58 -19.42 12.47
C ALA A 187 -8.39 -19.53 13.77
N TYR A 188 -8.93 -20.72 14.02
CA TYR A 188 -9.54 -21.11 15.29
C TYR A 188 -8.54 -21.93 16.10
N MET A 189 -8.44 -21.64 17.39
CA MET A 189 -7.64 -22.39 18.35
C MET A 189 -8.54 -23.38 19.11
N LEU A 190 -8.21 -24.67 19.03
CA LEU A 190 -8.77 -25.73 19.86
C LEU A 190 -7.73 -26.13 20.91
N PRO A 191 -7.81 -25.62 22.16
CA PRO A 191 -6.75 -25.75 23.16
C PRO A 191 -6.76 -27.08 23.94
N HIS A 192 -7.70 -27.98 23.60
CA HIS A 192 -7.83 -29.34 24.15
C HIS A 192 -7.85 -30.37 23.03
N ALA A 193 -6.91 -30.28 22.10
CA ALA A 193 -6.86 -31.14 20.91
C ALA A 193 -6.79 -32.64 21.24
N SER A 194 -6.20 -33.01 22.39
CA SER A 194 -6.16 -34.38 22.88
C SER A 194 -7.54 -35.01 23.11
N ASP A 195 -8.58 -34.21 23.34
CA ASP A 195 -9.96 -34.71 23.48
C ASP A 195 -10.58 -35.09 22.12
N PHE A 196 -9.98 -34.62 21.02
CA PHE A 196 -10.46 -34.76 19.64
C PHE A 196 -9.48 -35.53 18.75
N LYS A 197 -8.68 -36.44 19.30
CA LYS A 197 -7.63 -37.19 18.56
C LYS A 197 -8.08 -37.80 17.24
N GLY A 198 -9.34 -38.25 17.15
CA GLY A 198 -9.93 -38.77 15.91
C GLY A 198 -9.96 -37.77 14.76
N LEU A 199 -10.09 -36.46 15.04
CA LEU A 199 -10.04 -35.39 14.03
C LEU A 199 -8.62 -35.14 13.50
N PHE A 200 -7.58 -35.61 14.18
CA PHE A 200 -6.19 -35.35 13.80
C PHE A 200 -5.43 -36.63 13.43
N ALA A 201 -6.16 -37.70 13.13
CA ALA A 201 -5.60 -38.94 12.62
C ALA A 201 -5.05 -38.75 11.19
N ALA A 202 -4.06 -39.58 10.81
CA ALA A 202 -3.33 -39.43 9.54
C ALA A 202 -4.21 -39.60 8.28
N ASP A 203 -5.33 -40.31 8.41
CA ASP A 203 -6.33 -40.52 7.36
C ASP A 203 -7.37 -39.38 7.28
N ALA A 204 -7.38 -38.45 8.24
CA ALA A 204 -8.35 -37.38 8.34
C ALA A 204 -7.92 -36.07 7.64
N ASN A 205 -6.99 -36.12 6.68
CA ASN A 205 -6.48 -34.94 5.96
C ASN A 205 -5.96 -33.83 6.93
N ALA A 206 -5.41 -34.25 8.07
CA ALA A 206 -4.82 -33.35 9.07
C ALA A 206 -3.36 -33.06 8.73
N VAL A 207 -2.96 -31.80 8.86
CA VAL A 207 -1.55 -31.39 8.69
C VAL A 207 -0.93 -31.16 10.06
N GLN A 208 0.13 -31.90 10.37
CA GLN A 208 0.90 -31.69 11.59
C GLN A 208 1.87 -30.52 11.40
N GLY A 209 2.04 -29.71 12.43
CA GLY A 209 3.01 -28.63 12.46
C GLY A 209 3.61 -28.44 13.84
N LEU A 210 4.40 -27.38 13.97
CA LEU A 210 5.08 -26.99 15.19
C LEU A 210 4.84 -25.51 15.49
N LEU A 211 4.21 -25.22 16.62
CA LEU A 211 4.14 -23.87 17.18
C LEU A 211 5.46 -23.56 17.88
N VAL A 212 6.11 -22.46 17.50
CA VAL A 212 7.28 -21.89 18.17
C VAL A 212 6.84 -20.57 18.80
N ILE A 213 6.84 -20.51 20.13
CA ILE A 213 6.28 -19.36 20.87
C ILE A 213 7.17 -18.12 20.74
N ASN A 214 8.49 -18.30 20.82
CA ASN A 214 9.46 -17.24 20.60
C ASN A 214 10.10 -17.40 19.21
N GLY A 215 9.37 -16.98 18.19
CA GLY A 215 9.83 -17.08 16.81
C GLY A 215 10.85 -16.03 16.40
N GLY A 216 11.20 -15.06 17.26
CA GLY A 216 12.35 -14.18 17.03
C GLY A 216 13.63 -14.98 16.75
N VAL A 217 13.79 -16.12 17.43
CA VAL A 217 14.91 -17.05 17.22
C VAL A 217 14.93 -17.64 15.81
N LEU A 218 13.76 -17.86 15.19
CA LEU A 218 13.67 -18.39 13.83
C LEU A 218 14.10 -17.33 12.79
N LEU A 219 13.73 -16.07 13.03
CA LEU A 219 14.16 -14.94 12.20
C LEU A 219 15.68 -14.75 12.30
N ASP A 220 16.24 -14.80 13.51
CA ASP A 220 17.67 -14.63 13.75
C ASP A 220 18.51 -15.79 13.19
N ALA A 221 17.93 -17.00 13.14
CA ALA A 221 18.54 -18.17 12.52
C ALA A 221 18.42 -18.19 10.97
N GLY A 222 17.74 -17.21 10.37
CA GLY A 222 17.50 -17.18 8.92
C GLY A 222 16.58 -18.28 8.40
N LEU A 223 15.75 -18.87 9.27
CA LEU A 223 14.81 -19.94 8.92
C LEU A 223 13.47 -19.41 8.41
N LEU A 224 13.24 -18.10 8.51
CA LEU A 224 12.04 -17.43 8.02
C LEU A 224 12.44 -16.29 7.06
N PRO A 225 11.62 -15.99 6.04
CA PRO A 225 11.87 -14.87 5.14
C PRO A 225 12.09 -13.53 5.84
N GLU A 226 13.08 -12.76 5.40
CA GLU A 226 13.43 -11.46 5.98
C GLU A 226 12.29 -10.43 5.88
N LYS A 227 11.42 -10.57 4.87
CA LYS A 227 10.23 -9.73 4.63
C LYS A 227 9.26 -9.67 5.82
N ILE A 228 9.25 -10.70 6.67
CA ILE A 228 8.41 -10.74 7.88
C ILE A 228 8.86 -9.69 8.91
N ARG A 229 10.13 -9.27 8.91
CA ARG A 229 10.61 -8.20 9.80
C ARG A 229 10.03 -6.82 9.45
N ARG A 230 9.43 -6.64 8.26
CA ARG A 230 9.00 -5.34 7.73
C ARG A 230 7.62 -5.38 7.05
N PRO A 231 6.54 -5.66 7.81
CA PRO A 231 5.20 -5.56 7.24
C PRO A 231 4.93 -4.10 6.82
N GLY A 232 4.46 -3.91 5.58
CA GLY A 232 4.17 -2.58 5.00
C GLY A 232 5.35 -1.85 4.33
N SER A 233 6.53 -2.47 4.17
CA SER A 233 7.56 -1.92 3.28
C SER A 233 7.11 -1.97 1.81
N SER A 234 7.52 -1.00 0.99
CA SER A 234 7.19 -0.92 -0.43
C SER A 234 7.76 -2.06 -1.27
N GLU A 235 8.78 -2.79 -0.78
CA GLU A 235 9.20 -4.08 -1.33
C GLU A 235 8.05 -5.12 -1.37
N ASN A 236 7.07 -4.99 -0.46
CA ASN A 236 5.87 -5.85 -0.41
C ASN A 236 4.69 -5.26 -1.21
N ILE A 237 4.77 -3.99 -1.61
CA ILE A 237 3.72 -3.24 -2.30
C ILE A 237 4.40 -2.47 -3.44
N VAL A 238 4.92 -3.21 -4.42
CA VAL A 238 5.19 -2.59 -5.71
C VAL A 238 3.82 -2.24 -6.31
N VAL A 239 3.72 -1.10 -6.99
CA VAL A 239 2.49 -0.61 -7.60
C VAL A 239 1.87 -1.72 -8.45
N VAL A 240 0.62 -2.08 -8.14
CA VAL A 240 -0.14 -3.12 -8.83
C VAL A 240 -0.14 -2.85 -10.34
N ASP A 241 0.33 -3.83 -11.09
CA ASP A 241 0.30 -3.84 -12.55
C ASP A 241 -1.12 -3.99 -13.09
N ASP A 242 -1.38 -3.15 -14.08
CA ASP A 242 -2.29 -3.25 -15.22
C ASP A 242 -3.60 -4.07 -15.16
N VAL A 243 -4.71 -3.38 -14.90
CA VAL A 243 -6.08 -3.85 -15.24
C VAL A 243 -6.37 -3.72 -16.75
N ALA A 244 -5.45 -3.18 -17.57
CA ALA A 244 -5.73 -2.79 -18.95
C ALA A 244 -4.83 -3.41 -20.04
N SER A 245 -3.84 -4.25 -19.73
CA SER A 245 -3.04 -4.97 -20.74
C SER A 245 -3.10 -6.50 -20.60
N LEU A 246 -4.25 -7.08 -20.95
CA LEU A 246 -4.31 -8.50 -21.29
C LEU A 246 -4.33 -8.68 -22.81
N PRO A 247 -3.47 -9.55 -23.40
CA PRO A 247 -3.49 -9.83 -24.82
C PRO A 247 -4.82 -10.48 -25.22
N ALA A 248 -5.32 -10.08 -26.39
CA ALA A 248 -6.50 -10.70 -26.99
C ALA A 248 -6.28 -12.22 -27.16
N ALA A 249 -7.26 -12.97 -26.69
CA ALA A 249 -7.26 -14.43 -26.56
C ALA A 249 -6.76 -15.19 -27.80
N SER A 250 -5.86 -16.14 -27.59
CA SER A 250 -5.76 -17.36 -28.41
C SER A 250 -6.42 -18.50 -27.64
N GLY A 251 -7.48 -19.06 -28.23
CA GLY A 251 -8.32 -20.07 -27.61
C GLY A 251 -7.63 -21.42 -27.42
N VAL A 252 -7.83 -22.02 -26.24
CA VAL A 252 -7.68 -23.45 -26.02
C VAL A 252 -8.89 -23.89 -25.21
N ALA A 253 -9.58 -24.92 -25.73
CA ALA A 253 -10.85 -25.43 -25.25
C ALA A 253 -10.72 -26.06 -23.85
N ALA A 254 -11.72 -25.80 -23.01
CA ALA A 254 -11.91 -26.47 -21.73
C ALA A 254 -12.26 -27.95 -21.99
N GLY A 255 -11.43 -28.87 -21.48
CA GLY A 255 -11.80 -30.28 -21.36
C GLY A 255 -12.77 -30.45 -20.19
N GLU A 256 -13.83 -31.24 -20.43
CA GLU A 256 -14.82 -31.60 -19.42
C GLU A 256 -14.18 -32.40 -18.26
N PRO A 257 -14.63 -32.21 -17.01
CA PRO A 257 -14.11 -32.99 -15.88
C PRO A 257 -14.75 -34.39 -15.86
N GLU A 258 -13.90 -35.42 -15.71
CA GLU A 258 -14.33 -36.80 -15.46
C GLU A 258 -15.06 -36.93 -14.12
N GLU A 259 -16.18 -37.67 -14.14
CA GLU A 259 -16.98 -38.02 -12.97
C GLU A 259 -16.29 -39.08 -12.11
N GLY A 260 -15.91 -38.69 -10.90
CA GLY A 260 -15.57 -39.55 -9.78
C GLY A 260 -15.84 -38.79 -8.47
N GLU A 261 -16.36 -39.47 -7.45
CA GLU A 261 -16.65 -38.85 -6.14
C GLU A 261 -15.47 -37.98 -5.68
N PRO A 262 -15.69 -36.71 -5.27
CA PRO A 262 -14.60 -35.82 -4.93
C PRO A 262 -13.95 -36.32 -3.65
N LYS A 263 -12.82 -37.03 -3.77
CA LYS A 263 -11.85 -37.10 -2.67
C LYS A 263 -11.51 -35.66 -2.31
N GLU A 264 -11.77 -35.28 -1.07
CA GLU A 264 -11.47 -33.95 -0.57
C GLU A 264 -10.00 -33.63 -0.90
N ALA A 265 -9.76 -32.55 -1.63
CA ALA A 265 -8.41 -32.20 -2.06
C ALA A 265 -7.50 -32.09 -0.84
N PRO A 266 -6.23 -32.54 -0.93
CA PRO A 266 -5.30 -32.45 0.19
C PRO A 266 -5.19 -31.02 0.69
N LEU A 267 -5.17 -30.85 2.01
CA LEU A 267 -5.09 -29.52 2.63
C LEU A 267 -3.74 -28.87 2.30
N THR A 268 -3.74 -27.91 1.38
CA THR A 268 -2.56 -27.09 1.07
C THR A 268 -2.47 -25.93 2.05
N LEU A 269 -1.41 -25.90 2.85
CA LEU A 269 -1.09 -24.83 3.79
C LEU A 269 0.17 -24.09 3.34
N PRO A 270 0.35 -22.80 3.69
CA PRO A 270 1.65 -22.17 3.57
C PRO A 270 2.67 -22.89 4.47
N ALA A 271 3.96 -22.77 4.15
CA ALA A 271 5.04 -23.36 4.95
C ALA A 271 4.99 -22.93 6.43
N TYR A 272 4.50 -21.72 6.70
CA TYR A 272 4.27 -21.20 8.05
C TYR A 272 3.09 -20.22 8.11
N THR A 273 2.60 -19.97 9.33
CA THR A 273 1.71 -18.84 9.66
C THR A 273 2.24 -18.12 10.91
N GLY A 274 2.02 -16.80 11.00
CA GLY A 274 2.53 -15.96 12.08
C GLY A 274 3.41 -14.81 11.58
N GLY A 275 3.88 -13.99 12.51
CA GLY A 275 4.66 -12.78 12.23
C GLY A 275 3.83 -11.55 11.84
N LEU A 276 2.51 -11.68 11.68
CA LEU A 276 1.59 -10.58 11.41
C LEU A 276 0.70 -10.33 12.62
N LEU A 277 0.75 -9.11 13.16
CA LEU A 277 -0.11 -8.63 14.24
C LEU A 277 -0.88 -7.41 13.77
N VAL A 278 -2.12 -7.26 14.25
CA VAL A 278 -2.96 -6.11 13.88
C VAL A 278 -2.57 -4.92 14.75
N THR A 279 -2.27 -3.78 14.13
CA THR A 279 -2.01 -2.51 14.81
C THR A 279 -3.27 -2.01 15.49
N HIS A 280 -3.11 -1.51 16.72
CA HIS A 280 -4.22 -0.90 17.44
C HIS A 280 -4.83 0.27 16.65
N PRO A 281 -6.17 0.41 16.52
CA PRO A 281 -6.79 1.39 15.63
C PRO A 281 -6.36 2.85 15.88
N GLY A 282 -6.16 3.23 17.14
CA GLY A 282 -5.69 4.57 17.49
C GLY A 282 -4.26 4.85 17.04
N VAL A 283 -3.41 3.83 16.99
CA VAL A 283 -2.04 3.93 16.46
C VAL A 283 -2.11 4.06 14.94
N ALA A 284 -2.88 3.20 14.27
CA ALA A 284 -3.07 3.23 12.82
C ALA A 284 -3.60 4.60 12.33
N VAL A 285 -4.61 5.17 13.00
CA VAL A 285 -5.13 6.51 12.70
C VAL A 285 -4.08 7.60 12.92
N THR A 286 -3.25 7.47 13.97
CA THR A 286 -2.14 8.41 14.23
C THR A 286 -1.13 8.40 13.09
N ALA A 287 -0.76 7.22 12.58
CA ALA A 287 0.10 7.08 11.41
C ALA A 287 -0.52 7.72 10.16
N ILE A 288 -1.81 7.45 9.88
CA ILE A 288 -2.52 8.08 8.75
C ILE A 288 -2.45 9.62 8.86
N MET A 289 -2.72 10.19 10.03
CA MET A 289 -2.66 11.63 10.23
C MET A 289 -1.26 12.18 9.99
N GLY A 290 -0.21 11.48 10.43
CA GLY A 290 1.17 11.83 10.12
C GLY A 290 1.46 11.85 8.62
N LEU A 291 1.01 10.83 7.89
CA LEU A 291 1.12 10.74 6.43
C LEU A 291 0.33 11.84 5.71
N MET A 292 -0.88 12.17 6.19
CA MET A 292 -1.70 13.27 5.64
C MET A 292 -1.02 14.63 5.80
N ILE A 293 -0.43 14.89 6.98
CA ILE A 293 0.33 16.12 7.23
C ILE A 293 1.55 16.19 6.31
N ALA A 294 2.26 15.07 6.12
CA ALA A 294 3.40 15.02 5.21
C ALA A 294 2.99 15.23 3.75
N ALA A 295 1.91 14.61 3.29
CA ALA A 295 1.37 14.80 1.94
C ALA A 295 0.94 16.26 1.69
N LEU A 296 0.29 16.90 2.67
CA LEU A 296 -0.06 18.32 2.62
C LEU A 296 1.19 19.20 2.56
N GLY A 297 2.18 18.94 3.43
CA GLY A 297 3.46 19.63 3.42
C GLY A 297 4.18 19.51 2.09
N GLY A 298 4.20 18.30 1.52
CA GLY A 298 4.73 18.01 0.21
C GLY A 298 4.04 18.80 -0.90
N ALA A 299 2.70 18.82 -0.93
CA ALA A 299 1.94 19.57 -1.91
C ALA A 299 2.23 21.09 -1.84
N ILE A 300 2.31 21.65 -0.62
CA ILE A 300 2.65 23.06 -0.40
C ILE A 300 4.08 23.34 -0.87
N ALA A 301 5.05 22.53 -0.43
CA ALA A 301 6.46 22.72 -0.78
C ALA A 301 6.68 22.69 -2.30
N HIS A 302 6.13 21.68 -2.98
CA HIS A 302 6.23 21.56 -4.43
C HIS A 302 5.52 22.70 -5.16
N TYR A 303 4.32 23.11 -4.71
CA TYR A 303 3.62 24.23 -5.33
C TYR A 303 4.45 25.52 -5.32
N TYR A 304 5.07 25.87 -4.18
CA TYR A 304 5.94 27.05 -4.10
C TYR A 304 7.27 26.88 -4.83
N LEU A 305 7.85 25.68 -4.83
CA LEU A 305 9.04 25.35 -5.63
C LEU A 305 8.76 25.51 -7.14
N PHE A 306 7.59 25.09 -7.60
CA PHE A 306 7.16 25.22 -8.99
C PHE A 306 6.99 26.69 -9.40
N ARG A 307 6.48 27.54 -8.50
CA ARG A 307 6.42 28.99 -8.74
C ARG A 307 7.81 29.62 -8.81
N LEU A 308 8.77 29.16 -7.99
CA LEU A 308 10.17 29.58 -8.10
C LEU A 308 10.76 29.20 -9.47
N LEU A 309 10.62 27.94 -9.88
CA LEU A 309 11.16 27.44 -11.15
C LEU A 309 10.54 28.18 -12.34
N LEU A 310 9.24 28.51 -12.26
CA LEU A 310 8.54 29.33 -13.24
C LEU A 310 9.08 30.76 -13.29
N ALA A 311 9.29 31.40 -12.12
CA ALA A 311 9.84 32.75 -12.03
C ALA A 311 11.25 32.83 -12.64
N ARG A 312 12.07 31.80 -12.44
CA ARG A 312 13.40 31.66 -13.07
C ARG A 312 13.36 31.25 -14.54
N ARG A 313 12.17 31.10 -15.15
CA ARG A 313 11.95 30.72 -16.55
C ARG A 313 12.74 29.48 -16.97
N TYR A 314 12.78 28.45 -16.12
CA TYR A 314 13.50 27.22 -16.42
C TYR A 314 12.89 26.52 -17.64
N ARG A 315 13.59 26.58 -18.79
CA ARG A 315 13.04 26.29 -20.12
C ARG A 315 12.38 24.91 -20.27
N PRO A 316 12.99 23.79 -19.79
CA PRO A 316 12.40 22.46 -19.96
C PRO A 316 11.05 22.30 -19.25
N LEU A 317 10.82 23.03 -18.17
CA LEU A 317 9.65 22.89 -17.29
C LEU A 317 8.63 24.02 -17.49
N TYR A 318 8.99 25.07 -18.24
CA TYR A 318 8.18 26.28 -18.35
C TYR A 318 6.74 26.00 -18.81
N ALA A 319 6.56 25.10 -19.79
CA ALA A 319 5.26 24.81 -20.36
C ALA A 319 4.27 24.23 -19.34
N ILE A 320 4.70 23.21 -18.57
CA ILE A 320 3.84 22.62 -17.54
C ILE A 320 3.65 23.57 -16.34
N LEU A 321 4.72 24.22 -15.88
CA LEU A 321 4.66 25.10 -14.71
C LEU A 321 3.77 26.33 -14.98
N SER A 322 3.82 26.87 -16.20
CA SER A 322 2.94 27.96 -16.62
C SER A 322 1.47 27.53 -16.61
N GLU A 323 1.16 26.31 -17.06
CA GLU A 323 -0.21 25.82 -17.06
C GLU A 323 -0.72 25.51 -15.64
N ILE A 324 0.13 24.95 -14.76
CA ILE A 324 -0.17 24.77 -13.32
C ILE A 324 -0.53 26.12 -12.67
N ASN A 325 0.28 27.16 -12.91
CA ASN A 325 0.02 28.49 -12.34
C ASN A 325 -1.26 29.12 -12.92
N LYS A 326 -1.54 28.91 -14.22
CA LYS A 326 -2.76 29.40 -14.88
C LYS A 326 -4.02 28.69 -14.39
N ARG A 327 -3.94 27.39 -14.07
CA ARG A 327 -5.07 26.56 -13.63
C ARG A 327 -4.87 26.05 -12.20
N SER A 328 -4.47 26.93 -11.29
CA SER A 328 -4.21 26.58 -9.89
C SER A 328 -5.40 25.92 -9.21
N GLY A 329 -6.63 26.34 -9.53
CA GLY A 329 -7.85 25.70 -9.01
C GLY A 329 -8.00 24.24 -9.42
N LEU A 330 -7.67 23.88 -10.67
CA LEU A 330 -7.68 22.49 -11.13
C LEU A 330 -6.58 21.67 -10.42
N PHE A 331 -5.39 22.26 -10.27
CA PHE A 331 -4.29 21.61 -9.57
C PHE A 331 -4.65 21.32 -8.11
N ILE A 332 -5.20 22.29 -7.38
CA ILE A 332 -5.66 22.12 -6.00
C ILE A 332 -6.77 21.06 -5.92
N CYS A 333 -7.76 21.11 -6.82
CA CYS A 333 -8.83 20.12 -6.88
C CYS A 333 -8.29 18.69 -7.04
N LEU A 334 -7.29 18.49 -7.92
CA LEU A 334 -6.68 17.18 -8.09
C LEU A 334 -5.96 16.68 -6.85
N HIS A 335 -5.27 17.54 -6.09
CA HIS A 335 -4.68 17.12 -4.81
C HIS A 335 -5.76 16.66 -3.84
N ILE A 336 -6.84 17.44 -3.70
CA ILE A 336 -7.95 17.11 -2.82
C ILE A 336 -8.55 15.76 -3.22
N VAL A 337 -8.90 15.55 -4.49
CA VAL A 337 -9.52 14.32 -4.96
C VAL A 337 -8.58 13.12 -4.79
N MET A 338 -7.35 13.22 -5.30
CA MET A 338 -6.41 12.09 -5.30
C MET A 338 -6.01 11.70 -3.88
N TYR A 339 -5.64 12.66 -3.01
CA TYR A 339 -5.33 12.35 -1.62
C TYR A 339 -6.55 11.91 -0.82
N SER A 340 -7.74 12.45 -1.07
CA SER A 340 -8.95 11.97 -0.39
C SER A 340 -9.20 10.50 -0.73
N VAL A 341 -9.07 10.09 -1.99
CA VAL A 341 -9.24 8.68 -2.39
C VAL A 341 -8.18 7.79 -1.73
N PHE A 342 -6.91 8.22 -1.74
CA PHE A 342 -5.82 7.48 -1.12
C PHE A 342 -6.03 7.28 0.39
N PHE A 343 -6.23 8.36 1.14
CA PHE A 343 -6.37 8.29 2.60
C PHE A 343 -7.72 7.72 3.04
N TYR A 344 -8.79 7.92 2.27
CA TYR A 344 -10.07 7.27 2.53
C TYR A 344 -9.95 5.76 2.37
N SER A 345 -9.28 5.28 1.32
CA SER A 345 -9.04 3.85 1.11
C SER A 345 -8.19 3.27 2.25
N MET A 346 -7.14 3.99 2.66
CA MET A 346 -6.30 3.63 3.79
C MET A 346 -7.10 3.49 5.11
N TYR A 347 -7.99 4.45 5.37
CA TYR A 347 -8.89 4.39 6.52
C TYR A 347 -9.92 3.26 6.40
N ALA A 348 -10.49 3.04 5.22
CA ALA A 348 -11.44 1.96 4.95
C ALA A 348 -10.82 0.57 5.14
N ALA A 349 -9.54 0.40 4.80
CA ALA A 349 -8.76 -0.81 5.03
C ALA A 349 -8.61 -1.12 6.53
N ILE A 350 -8.27 -0.12 7.36
CA ILE A 350 -8.22 -0.30 8.83
C ILE A 350 -9.59 -0.72 9.40
N ARG A 351 -10.68 -0.23 8.81
CA ARG A 351 -12.04 -0.58 9.24
C ARG A 351 -12.48 -1.97 8.79
N ASN A 352 -11.78 -2.59 7.83
CA ASN A 352 -12.10 -3.91 7.28
C ASN A 352 -10.82 -4.78 7.17
N PRO A 353 -10.18 -5.10 8.30
CA PRO A 353 -8.86 -5.71 8.33
C PRO A 353 -8.82 -7.10 7.68
N LEU A 354 -9.93 -7.85 7.71
CA LEU A 354 -10.05 -9.14 7.03
C LEU A 354 -9.93 -9.00 5.51
N ILE A 355 -10.61 -8.01 4.91
CA ILE A 355 -10.55 -7.78 3.46
C ILE A 355 -9.13 -7.39 3.07
N THR A 356 -8.51 -6.49 3.84
CA THR A 356 -7.11 -6.07 3.61
C THR A 356 -6.12 -7.22 3.76
N TYR A 357 -6.29 -8.09 4.76
CA TYR A 357 -5.50 -9.31 4.91
C TYR A 357 -5.58 -10.19 3.65
N ARG A 358 -6.79 -10.40 3.12
CA ARG A 358 -6.99 -11.19 1.89
C ARG A 358 -6.41 -10.53 0.65
N ILE A 359 -6.54 -9.21 0.52
CA ILE A 359 -5.90 -8.44 -0.56
C ILE A 359 -4.37 -8.54 -0.47
N THR A 360 -3.80 -8.50 0.74
CA THR A 360 -2.35 -8.61 0.93
C THR A 360 -1.86 -9.99 0.51
N GLN A 361 -2.55 -11.07 0.92
CA GLN A 361 -2.25 -12.42 0.46
C GLN A 361 -2.35 -12.57 -1.07
N TYR A 362 -3.31 -11.89 -1.69
CA TYR A 362 -3.41 -11.82 -3.15
C TYR A 362 -2.19 -11.15 -3.78
N ILE A 363 -1.86 -9.94 -3.31
CA ILE A 363 -0.72 -9.16 -3.80
C ILE A 363 0.58 -9.98 -3.68
N GLU A 364 0.80 -10.65 -2.54
CA GLU A 364 1.95 -11.54 -2.33
C GLU A 364 1.99 -12.73 -3.30
N ALA A 365 0.84 -13.33 -3.59
CA ALA A 365 0.74 -14.41 -4.57
C ALA A 365 1.11 -13.93 -5.99
N VAL A 366 0.62 -12.76 -6.39
CA VAL A 366 0.97 -12.12 -7.68
C VAL A 366 2.46 -11.79 -7.74
N PHE A 367 3.08 -11.34 -6.65
CA PHE A 367 4.50 -11.02 -6.65
C PHE A 367 5.43 -12.23 -6.67
N SER A 368 5.02 -13.33 -6.04
CA SER A 368 5.83 -14.55 -5.97
C SER A 368 5.80 -15.36 -7.27
N HIS A 369 4.70 -15.31 -8.02
CA HIS A 369 4.51 -16.12 -9.23
C HIS A 369 4.27 -15.30 -10.51
N GLY A 370 4.17 -13.97 -10.43
CA GLY A 370 3.88 -13.07 -11.56
C GLY A 370 5.08 -12.27 -12.09
N GLY A 371 4.81 -11.32 -13.00
CA GLY A 371 5.82 -10.62 -13.80
C GLY A 371 6.74 -9.62 -13.08
N LEU A 372 6.56 -9.38 -11.77
CA LEU A 372 7.26 -8.34 -11.00
C LEU A 372 8.37 -8.86 -10.05
N GLY A 373 8.67 -10.17 -10.07
CA GLY A 373 9.71 -10.78 -9.22
C GLY A 373 11.10 -10.12 -9.37
N TYR A 374 11.38 -9.55 -10.54
CA TYR A 374 12.66 -8.90 -10.85
C TYR A 374 13.00 -7.68 -9.98
N ILE A 375 11.99 -6.97 -9.44
CA ILE A 375 12.19 -5.82 -8.55
C ILE A 375 12.63 -6.32 -7.17
N GLY A 376 11.91 -7.31 -6.63
CA GLY A 376 12.28 -7.93 -5.35
C GLY A 376 13.68 -8.52 -5.38
N GLU A 377 14.07 -9.18 -6.47
CA GLU A 377 15.43 -9.67 -6.68
C GLU A 377 16.48 -8.55 -6.71
N ALA A 378 16.13 -7.38 -7.27
CA ALA A 378 17.04 -6.24 -7.29
C ALA A 378 17.29 -5.67 -5.88
N TYR A 379 16.24 -5.55 -5.05
CA TYR A 379 16.40 -5.16 -3.65
C TYR A 379 17.18 -6.20 -2.84
N ALA A 380 16.86 -7.48 -3.02
CA ALA A 380 17.57 -8.58 -2.37
C ALA A 380 19.06 -8.65 -2.75
N SER A 381 19.45 -8.11 -3.91
CA SER A 381 20.86 -8.05 -4.31
C SER A 381 21.70 -7.05 -3.50
N GLY A 382 21.06 -6.13 -2.75
CA GLY A 382 21.75 -5.06 -2.03
C GLY A 382 22.37 -3.97 -2.92
N ASP A 383 22.17 -4.03 -4.24
CA ASP A 383 22.64 -3.01 -5.18
C ASP A 383 21.63 -1.87 -5.31
N VAL A 384 21.95 -0.73 -4.70
CA VAL A 384 21.10 0.48 -4.73
C VAL A 384 20.86 0.98 -6.14
N VAL A 385 21.84 0.92 -7.03
CA VAL A 385 21.68 1.44 -8.39
C VAL A 385 20.74 0.54 -9.17
N ARG A 386 20.90 -0.79 -9.03
CA ARG A 386 20.01 -1.76 -9.66
C ARG A 386 18.58 -1.63 -9.13
N ALA A 387 18.40 -1.58 -7.81
CA ALA A 387 17.09 -1.44 -7.17
C ALA A 387 16.41 -0.12 -7.60
N ALA A 388 17.12 1.00 -7.53
CA ALA A 388 16.61 2.30 -7.98
C ALA A 388 16.23 2.30 -9.46
N TRP A 389 17.02 1.66 -10.32
CA TRP A 389 16.70 1.56 -11.74
C TRP A 389 15.45 0.74 -12.00
N MET A 390 15.29 -0.42 -11.36
CA MET A 390 14.09 -1.24 -11.55
C MET A 390 12.83 -0.54 -11.02
N THR A 391 12.92 0.10 -9.85
CA THR A 391 11.82 0.93 -9.31
C THR A 391 11.49 2.09 -10.25
N PHE A 392 12.51 2.81 -10.75
CA PHE A 392 12.31 3.91 -11.68
C PHE A 392 11.70 3.43 -13.00
N TYR A 393 12.18 2.32 -13.55
CA TYR A 393 11.69 1.75 -14.79
C TYR A 393 10.19 1.44 -14.68
N ASN A 394 9.79 0.71 -13.64
CA ASN A 394 8.39 0.39 -13.39
C ASN A 394 7.56 1.69 -13.22
N ASN A 395 7.92 2.53 -12.24
CA ASN A 395 7.08 3.68 -11.85
C ASN A 395 7.03 4.77 -12.94
N TYR A 396 8.14 5.01 -13.65
CA TYR A 396 8.21 6.03 -14.69
C TYR A 396 7.87 5.49 -16.08
N ILE A 397 8.54 4.45 -16.57
CA ILE A 397 8.39 4.00 -17.95
C ILE A 397 7.05 3.29 -18.13
N GLU A 398 6.77 2.29 -17.32
CA GLU A 398 5.56 1.47 -17.48
C GLU A 398 4.32 2.22 -16.96
N GLN A 399 4.34 2.65 -15.70
CA GLN A 399 3.15 3.24 -15.07
C GLN A 399 2.87 4.68 -15.53
N THR A 400 3.89 5.53 -15.61
CA THR A 400 3.69 6.95 -15.94
C THR A 400 3.66 7.19 -17.45
N LEU A 401 4.67 6.77 -18.21
CA LEU A 401 4.69 7.01 -19.66
C LEU A 401 3.69 6.10 -20.39
N GLY A 402 3.70 4.79 -20.11
CA GLY A 402 2.80 3.82 -20.72
C GLY A 402 1.35 4.00 -20.27
N LEU A 403 1.08 3.79 -18.98
CA LEU A 403 -0.29 3.67 -18.48
C LEU A 403 -0.94 4.98 -18.04
N THR A 404 -0.24 6.12 -18.12
CA THR A 404 -0.83 7.43 -17.82
C THR A 404 -0.79 8.35 -19.04
N PHE A 405 0.40 8.67 -19.56
CA PHE A 405 0.53 9.60 -20.67
C PHE A 405 0.09 8.99 -22.02
N LEU A 406 0.58 7.81 -22.39
CA LEU A 406 0.34 7.23 -23.71
C LEU A 406 -1.14 6.93 -23.95
N ILE A 407 -1.83 6.30 -22.97
CA ILE A 407 -3.26 6.02 -23.08
C ILE A 407 -4.15 7.29 -23.05
N SER A 408 -3.59 8.43 -22.64
CA SER A 408 -4.28 9.74 -22.63
C SER A 408 -3.73 10.73 -23.67
N LEU A 409 -2.92 10.23 -24.62
CA LEU A 409 -2.42 11.03 -25.73
C LEU A 409 -3.58 11.43 -26.66
N PHE A 410 -4.47 10.48 -26.95
CA PHE A 410 -5.80 10.82 -27.46
C PHE A 410 -6.51 11.63 -26.36
N PRO A 411 -7.13 12.79 -26.66
CA PRO A 411 -7.55 13.81 -25.69
C PRO A 411 -8.77 13.38 -24.84
N VAL A 412 -8.63 12.24 -24.18
CA VAL A 412 -9.54 11.59 -23.24
C VAL A 412 -8.66 11.14 -22.07
N PRO A 413 -8.93 11.59 -20.82
CA PRO A 413 -8.02 11.39 -19.70
C PRO A 413 -8.16 9.98 -19.07
N PHE A 414 -8.00 8.90 -19.83
CA PHE A 414 -8.09 7.53 -19.31
C PHE A 414 -7.07 7.24 -18.21
N GLY A 415 -5.89 7.85 -18.30
CA GLY A 415 -4.83 7.77 -17.30
C GLY A 415 -5.24 8.35 -15.95
N PHE A 416 -6.17 9.30 -15.92
CA PHE A 416 -6.70 9.83 -14.65
C PHE A 416 -7.54 8.78 -13.93
N ILE A 417 -8.42 8.08 -14.67
CA ILE A 417 -9.26 7.01 -14.10
C ILE A 417 -8.37 5.88 -13.55
N LYS A 418 -7.36 5.46 -14.33
CA LYS A 418 -6.37 4.47 -13.91
C LYS A 418 -5.65 4.90 -12.62
N ASN A 419 -5.14 6.13 -12.57
CA ASN A 419 -4.44 6.63 -11.38
C ASN A 419 -5.38 6.78 -10.18
N LEU A 420 -6.64 7.13 -10.37
CA LEU A 420 -7.62 7.19 -9.29
C LEU A 420 -7.83 5.80 -8.65
N LEU A 421 -7.97 4.76 -9.48
CA LEU A 421 -8.04 3.37 -9.02
C LEU A 421 -6.73 2.93 -8.36
N SER A 422 -5.58 3.31 -8.93
CA SER A 422 -4.26 3.01 -8.35
C SER A 422 -4.09 3.66 -6.98
N PHE A 423 -4.51 4.92 -6.81
CA PHE A 423 -4.47 5.61 -5.51
C PHE A 423 -5.38 4.94 -4.48
N ALA A 424 -6.56 4.46 -4.89
CA ALA A 424 -7.43 3.70 -4.00
C ALA A 424 -6.77 2.38 -3.58
N LEU A 425 -6.26 1.61 -4.53
CA LEU A 425 -5.66 0.30 -4.26
C LEU A 425 -4.40 0.41 -3.42
N VAL A 426 -3.46 1.27 -3.81
CA VAL A 426 -2.20 1.50 -3.09
C VAL A 426 -2.47 2.13 -1.72
N GLY A 427 -3.43 3.05 -1.61
CA GLY A 427 -3.84 3.61 -0.31
C GLY A 427 -4.38 2.55 0.64
N GLY A 428 -5.15 1.59 0.14
CA GLY A 428 -5.64 0.45 0.94
C GLY A 428 -4.54 -0.55 1.31
N ALA A 429 -3.62 -0.83 0.40
CA ALA A 429 -2.48 -1.72 0.63
C ALA A 429 -1.48 -1.15 1.63
N LEU A 430 -1.20 0.16 1.55
CA LEU A 430 -0.32 0.88 2.48
C LEU A 430 -1.02 1.29 3.78
N ALA A 431 -2.19 0.73 4.10
CA ALA A 431 -2.79 0.96 5.40
C ALA A 431 -1.84 0.51 6.52
N PRO A 432 -1.62 1.33 7.57
CA PRO A 432 -0.83 0.94 8.75
C PRO A 432 -1.63 -0.04 9.62
N LEU A 433 -2.03 -1.16 9.02
CA LEU A 433 -2.85 -2.21 9.62
C LEU A 433 -1.99 -3.20 10.42
N TRP A 434 -0.72 -3.34 10.05
CA TRP A 434 0.18 -4.32 10.62
C TRP A 434 1.20 -3.66 11.54
N VAL A 435 1.44 -4.29 12.69
CA VAL A 435 2.43 -3.81 13.66
C VAL A 435 3.79 -3.72 12.98
N GLY A 436 4.44 -2.56 13.08
CA GLY A 436 5.71 -2.25 12.42
C GLY A 436 5.55 -1.48 11.10
N ALA A 437 4.35 -1.40 10.51
CA ALA A 437 4.13 -0.62 9.28
C ALA A 437 4.46 0.87 9.49
N SER A 438 4.11 1.43 10.65
CA SER A 438 4.44 2.81 11.00
C SER A 438 5.95 3.06 10.99
N GLN A 439 6.76 2.09 11.41
CA GLN A 439 8.23 2.19 11.41
C GLN A 439 8.78 2.26 9.98
N ALA A 440 8.25 1.42 9.07
CA ALA A 440 8.63 1.46 7.65
C ALA A 440 8.30 2.82 7.01
N TYR A 441 7.20 3.46 7.43
CA TYR A 441 6.77 4.74 6.86
C TYR A 441 7.59 5.95 7.27
N VAL A 442 8.33 5.91 8.39
CA VAL A 442 9.06 7.09 8.90
C VAL A 442 9.99 7.69 7.85
N LEU A 443 10.80 6.86 7.19
CA LEU A 443 11.69 7.31 6.12
C LEU A 443 11.04 7.24 4.74
N HIS A 444 10.17 6.25 4.52
CA HIS A 444 9.49 6.04 3.24
C HIS A 444 8.50 7.15 2.87
N VAL A 445 8.03 7.96 3.84
CA VAL A 445 7.12 9.08 3.56
C VAL A 445 7.70 10.12 2.59
N ILE A 446 9.02 10.28 2.53
CA ILE A 446 9.63 11.19 1.54
C ILE A 446 9.43 10.63 0.13
N THR A 447 9.69 9.34 -0.08
CA THR A 447 9.39 8.64 -1.35
C THR A 447 7.92 8.79 -1.70
N MET A 448 7.01 8.45 -0.78
CA MET A 448 5.56 8.54 -1.02
C MET A 448 5.13 9.95 -1.43
N VAL A 449 5.64 10.99 -0.76
CA VAL A 449 5.35 12.39 -1.12
C VAL A 449 5.80 12.70 -2.55
N LEU A 450 7.00 12.28 -2.95
CA LEU A 450 7.53 12.51 -4.29
C LEU A 450 6.75 11.75 -5.36
N GLU A 451 6.42 10.48 -5.12
CA GLU A 451 5.71 9.63 -6.07
C GLU A 451 4.27 10.09 -6.27
N LEU A 452 3.51 10.27 -5.18
CA LEU A 452 2.12 10.72 -5.26
C LEU A 452 2.03 12.10 -5.93
N GLN A 453 2.97 13.01 -5.62
CA GLN A 453 3.03 14.32 -6.26
C GLN A 453 3.32 14.21 -7.77
N SER A 454 4.19 13.27 -8.18
CA SER A 454 4.50 13.01 -9.59
C SER A 454 3.27 12.53 -10.36
N TYR A 455 2.52 11.58 -9.79
CA TYR A 455 1.29 11.09 -10.40
C TYR A 455 0.20 12.18 -10.48
N ILE A 456 0.07 13.04 -9.46
CA ILE A 456 -0.86 14.17 -9.50
C ILE A 456 -0.49 15.16 -10.62
N ILE A 457 0.81 15.42 -10.84
CA ILE A 457 1.28 16.27 -11.95
C ILE A 457 0.98 15.63 -13.30
N ALA A 458 1.19 14.31 -13.45
CA ALA A 458 0.83 13.59 -14.66
C ALA A 458 -0.68 13.70 -14.95
N CYS A 459 -1.51 13.41 -13.94
CA CYS A 459 -2.97 13.58 -14.00
C CYS A 459 -3.39 15.00 -14.38
N PHE A 460 -2.75 16.01 -13.79
CA PHE A 460 -3.01 17.40 -14.15
C PHE A 460 -2.71 17.67 -15.64
N ALA A 461 -1.57 17.21 -16.15
CA ALA A 461 -1.17 17.43 -17.53
C ALA A 461 -2.13 16.78 -18.53
N ILE A 462 -2.53 15.52 -18.30
CA ILE A 462 -3.45 14.80 -19.19
C ILE A 462 -4.89 15.33 -19.13
N ILE A 463 -5.31 15.97 -18.03
CA ILE A 463 -6.61 16.66 -17.94
C ILE A 463 -6.53 18.06 -18.57
N ALA A 464 -5.41 18.77 -18.37
CA ALA A 464 -5.20 20.08 -18.96
C ALA A 464 -5.09 20.01 -20.49
N TRP A 465 -4.56 18.91 -21.03
CA TRP A 465 -4.40 18.69 -22.47
C TRP A 465 -5.68 18.86 -23.29
N PRO A 466 -6.78 18.11 -23.05
CA PRO A 466 -8.03 18.30 -23.77
C PRO A 466 -8.61 19.69 -23.54
N LEU A 467 -8.55 20.23 -22.32
CA LEU A 467 -9.03 21.59 -22.03
C LEU A 467 -8.31 22.66 -22.84
N HIS A 468 -6.99 22.51 -23.01
CA HIS A 468 -6.15 23.38 -23.82
C HIS A 468 -6.49 23.25 -25.31
N LEU A 469 -6.66 22.01 -25.79
CA LEU A 469 -7.03 21.73 -27.18
C LEU A 469 -8.41 22.31 -27.54
N PHE A 470 -9.43 22.07 -26.73
CA PHE A 470 -10.79 22.60 -26.95
C PHE A 470 -10.82 24.13 -26.95
N GLN A 471 -10.11 24.78 -26.02
CA GLN A 471 -9.97 26.23 -26.00
C GLN A 471 -9.31 26.75 -27.28
N GLY A 472 -8.27 26.04 -27.74
CA GLY A 472 -7.57 26.32 -28.99
C GLY A 472 -8.44 26.25 -30.24
N ILE A 473 -9.21 25.18 -30.37
CA ILE A 473 -10.15 24.98 -31.48
C ILE A 473 -11.21 26.09 -31.49
N ARG A 474 -11.79 26.40 -30.33
CA ARG A 474 -12.80 27.46 -30.20
C ARG A 474 -12.28 28.85 -30.60
N LEU A 475 -10.98 29.11 -30.41
CA LEU A 475 -10.33 30.37 -30.76
C LEU A 475 -9.73 30.38 -32.18
N GLY A 476 -9.96 29.33 -32.99
CA GLY A 476 -9.40 29.22 -34.35
C GLY A 476 -7.89 28.95 -34.39
N ARG A 477 -7.29 28.53 -33.27
CA ARG A 477 -5.83 28.27 -33.11
C ARG A 477 -5.53 26.80 -32.85
N GLY A 478 -6.26 25.90 -33.50
CA GLY A 478 -6.17 24.44 -33.26
C GLY A 478 -4.74 23.90 -33.33
N PHE A 479 -4.02 24.14 -34.43
CA PHE A 479 -2.67 23.62 -34.62
C PHE A 479 -1.65 24.15 -33.59
N ALA A 480 -1.71 25.46 -33.29
CA ALA A 480 -0.85 26.06 -32.27
C ALA A 480 -1.12 25.46 -30.88
N SER A 481 -2.38 25.13 -30.60
CA SER A 481 -2.80 24.54 -29.31
C SER A 481 -2.41 23.07 -29.20
N VAL A 482 -2.41 22.32 -30.30
CA VAL A 482 -1.83 20.97 -30.35
C VAL A 482 -0.35 21.03 -30.01
N LYS A 483 0.43 21.88 -30.69
CA LYS A 483 1.87 22.02 -30.44
C LYS A 483 2.16 22.43 -28.99
N SER A 484 1.46 23.43 -28.49
CA SER A 484 1.61 23.93 -27.12
C SER A 484 1.26 22.87 -26.08
N GLY A 485 0.17 22.13 -26.27
CA GLY A 485 -0.22 21.09 -25.33
C GLY A 485 0.65 19.82 -25.40
N LEU A 486 1.17 19.44 -26.57
CA LEU A 486 2.20 18.38 -26.65
C LEU A 486 3.49 18.80 -25.94
N LEU A 487 3.91 20.06 -26.08
CA LEU A 487 5.06 20.58 -25.34
C LEU A 487 4.82 20.57 -23.83
N MET A 488 3.59 20.88 -23.40
CA MET A 488 3.19 20.78 -21.99
C MET A 488 3.24 19.32 -21.49
N LEU A 489 2.72 18.35 -22.25
CA LEU A 489 2.78 16.93 -21.90
C LEU A 489 4.23 16.43 -21.81
N PHE A 490 5.08 16.79 -22.77
CA PHE A 490 6.51 16.47 -22.74
C PHE A 490 7.22 17.09 -21.54
N SER A 491 6.93 18.37 -21.25
CA SER A 491 7.45 19.09 -20.09
C SER A 491 7.01 18.45 -18.77
N ALA A 492 5.76 17.99 -18.69
CA ALA A 492 5.24 17.23 -17.56
C ALA A 492 5.96 15.88 -17.40
N ALA A 493 6.15 15.14 -18.50
CA ALA A 493 6.86 13.86 -18.49
C ALA A 493 8.31 13.99 -18.02
N ILE A 494 9.00 15.09 -18.34
CA ILE A 494 10.34 15.38 -17.79
C ILE A 494 10.26 15.64 -16.29
N LEU A 495 9.31 16.47 -15.84
CA LEU A 495 9.16 16.81 -14.43
C LEU A 495 8.88 15.56 -13.57
N THR A 496 7.91 14.75 -13.99
CA THR A 496 7.55 13.53 -13.26
C THR A 496 8.68 12.51 -13.30
N GLY A 497 9.39 12.38 -14.42
CA GLY A 497 10.58 11.52 -14.50
C GLY A 497 11.69 11.95 -13.55
N ALA A 498 11.99 13.25 -13.46
CA ALA A 498 12.98 13.74 -12.52
C ALA A 498 12.58 13.47 -11.06
N MET A 499 11.32 13.69 -10.70
CA MET A 499 10.81 13.45 -9.36
C MET A 499 10.80 11.96 -8.99
N LEU A 500 10.34 11.09 -9.88
CA LEU A 500 10.34 9.63 -9.68
C LEU A 500 11.75 9.05 -9.64
N GLY A 501 12.70 9.60 -10.42
CA GLY A 501 14.10 9.20 -10.35
C GLY A 501 14.73 9.52 -8.99
N VAL A 502 14.44 10.69 -8.42
CA VAL A 502 14.87 11.04 -7.05
C VAL A 502 14.20 10.14 -6.03
N ALA A 503 12.90 9.88 -6.17
CA ALA A 503 12.15 9.00 -5.28
C ALA A 503 12.72 7.58 -5.26
N ALA A 504 12.92 6.98 -6.43
CA ALA A 504 13.44 5.62 -6.59
C ALA A 504 14.85 5.47 -6.01
N PHE A 505 15.73 6.47 -6.22
CA PHE A 505 17.07 6.45 -5.65
C PHE A 505 17.06 6.57 -4.12
N TYR A 506 16.27 7.51 -3.58
CA TYR A 506 16.13 7.68 -2.14
C TYR A 506 15.53 6.43 -1.49
N GLU A 507 14.49 5.84 -2.09
CA GLU A 507 13.87 4.61 -1.63
C GLU A 507 14.87 3.46 -1.58
N ALA A 508 15.53 3.15 -2.70
CA ALA A 508 16.54 2.10 -2.77
C ALA A 508 17.64 2.30 -1.73
N PHE A 509 18.13 3.52 -1.57
CA PHE A 509 19.14 3.85 -0.56
C PHE A 509 18.63 3.57 0.86
N THR A 510 17.45 4.08 1.21
CA THR A 510 16.90 3.93 2.57
C THR A 510 16.54 2.49 2.93
N LEU A 511 15.96 1.72 2.00
CA LEU A 511 15.61 0.32 2.23
C LEU A 511 16.84 -0.57 2.37
N ILE A 512 17.88 -0.34 1.56
CA ILE A 512 19.10 -1.17 1.54
C ILE A 512 20.11 -0.80 2.63
N HIS A 513 20.17 0.46 3.09
CA HIS A 513 21.22 0.92 4.02
C HIS A 513 20.73 1.40 5.39
N LEU A 514 19.48 1.86 5.50
CA LEU A 514 18.98 2.47 6.73
C LEU A 514 17.94 1.60 7.44
N MET A 515 17.37 0.62 6.73
CA MET A 515 16.37 -0.29 7.27
C MET A 515 16.88 -1.72 7.44
N THR A 516 18.05 -2.05 6.90
CA THR A 516 18.83 -3.28 7.10
C THR A 516 19.67 -3.17 8.38
N PRO A 517 19.47 -4.05 9.38
CA PRO A 517 20.41 -4.20 10.49
C PRO A 517 21.74 -4.82 10.05
#